data_AF-A0A3M1UAS8-F1
#
_entry.id   AF-A0A3M1UAS8-F1
#
_cell.length_a   1.000
_cell.length_b   1.000
_cell.length_c   1.000
_cell.angle_alpha   90.00
_cell.angle_beta   90.00
_cell.angle_gamma   90.00
#
_symmetry.space_group_name_H-M   'P 1'
#
loop_
_entity.id
_entity.type
_entity.pdbx_description
1 polymer ?
#
loop_
_entity_poly.entity_id
_entity_poly.type
_entity_poly.pdbx_seq_one_letter_code
_entity_poly.pdbx_strand_id
1 'polypeptide(L)'
;MDVALLEDGSAVVSWIEESEGNSYLMLRKVAPSGQAAPPIQVAEIRGERASGFPRIAAYQQAVWVSWTDTAGEQPQVLLKRVFVR
;
A
#
# COMPACT_ATOMS: atom_id res chain seq x y z
N MET A 1 4.84 4.15 -5.76
CA MET A 1 3.79 3.27 -6.30
C MET A 1 4.43 1.92 -6.58
N ASP A 2 3.71 0.84 -6.28
CA ASP A 2 4.10 -0.53 -6.61
C ASP A 2 2.83 -1.35 -6.94
N VAL A 3 2.99 -2.46 -7.67
CA VAL A 3 1.90 -3.32 -8.14
C VAL A 3 2.23 -4.80 -7.92
N ALA A 4 1.25 -5.57 -7.47
CA ALA A 4 1.36 -7.03 -7.35
C ALA A 4 0.15 -7.71 -8.02
N LEU A 5 0.39 -8.83 -8.69
CA LEU A 5 -0.66 -9.66 -9.27
C LEU A 5 -1.08 -10.74 -8.26
N LEU A 6 -2.39 -10.96 -8.14
CA LEU A 6 -2.98 -12.08 -7.42
C LEU A 6 -3.12 -13.29 -8.35
N GLU A 7 -3.28 -14.48 -7.77
CA GLU A 7 -3.50 -15.72 -8.52
C GLU A 7 -4.78 -15.70 -9.38
N ASP A 8 -5.79 -14.91 -8.99
CA ASP A 8 -7.05 -14.73 -9.74
C ASP A 8 -6.93 -13.75 -10.92
N GLY A 9 -5.72 -13.23 -11.18
CA GLY A 9 -5.44 -12.25 -12.24
C GLY A 9 -5.76 -10.81 -11.87
N SER A 10 -6.32 -10.54 -10.68
CA SER A 10 -6.49 -9.18 -10.19
C SER A 10 -5.14 -8.54 -9.90
N ALA A 11 -5.05 -7.22 -10.07
CA ALA A 11 -3.90 -6.43 -9.63
C ALA A 11 -4.22 -5.76 -8.29
N VAL A 12 -3.22 -5.62 -7.43
CA VAL A 12 -3.25 -4.72 -6.27
C VAL A 12 -2.24 -3.62 -6.51
N VAL A 13 -2.71 -2.38 -6.43
CA VAL A 13 -1.89 -1.18 -6.66
C VAL A 13 -1.74 -0.43 -5.34
N SER A 14 -0.52 0.03 -5.06
CA SER A 14 -0.21 0.89 -3.92
C SER A 14 0.14 2.31 -4.34
N TRP A 15 -0.34 3.32 -3.62
CA TRP A 15 0.04 4.72 -3.81
C TRP A 15 0.13 5.47 -2.48
N ILE A 16 0.77 6.63 -2.52
CA ILE A 16 0.68 7.62 -1.46
C ILE A 16 -0.38 8.62 -1.89
N GLU A 17 -1.38 8.83 -1.04
CA GLU A 17 -2.41 9.84 -1.22
C GLU A 17 -2.14 11.00 -0.28
N GLU A 18 -2.12 12.21 -0.80
CA GLU A 18 -2.04 13.43 0.00
C GLU A 18 -3.43 14.04 0.12
N SER A 19 -3.90 14.25 1.35
CA SER A 19 -5.20 14.87 1.62
C SER A 19 -5.16 15.62 2.94
N GLU A 20 -5.68 16.86 2.94
CA GLU A 20 -5.80 17.71 4.12
C GLU A 20 -4.48 17.92 4.91
N GLY A 21 -3.35 17.93 4.21
CA GLY A 21 -2.02 18.10 4.83
C GLY A 21 -1.42 16.81 5.41
N ASN A 22 -2.11 15.69 5.29
CA ASN A 22 -1.62 14.36 5.69
C ASN A 22 -1.28 13.52 4.45
N SER A 23 -0.46 12.49 4.67
CA SER A 23 -0.14 11.50 3.65
C SER A 23 -0.56 10.11 4.10
N TYR A 24 -1.16 9.36 3.18
CA TYR A 24 -1.71 8.04 3.46
C TYR A 24 -1.13 7.01 2.50
N LEU A 25 -0.68 5.89 3.05
CA LEU A 25 -0.35 4.72 2.25
C LEU A 25 -1.63 3.96 1.93
N MET A 26 -1.94 3.87 0.64
CA MET A 26 -3.19 3.32 0.13
C MET A 26 -2.96 2.06 -0.70
N LEU A 27 -3.97 1.19 -0.74
CA LEU A 27 -4.09 0.06 -1.65
C LEU A 27 -5.42 0.05 -2.37
N ARG A 28 -5.46 -0.57 -3.56
CA ARG A 28 -6.70 -0.89 -4.26
C ARG A 28 -6.54 -2.18 -5.05
N LYS A 29 -7.54 -3.06 -4.96
CA LYS A 29 -7.67 -4.21 -5.85
C LYS A 29 -8.39 -3.79 -7.13
N VAL A 30 -7.87 -4.23 -8.27
CA VAL A 30 -8.45 -4.02 -9.60
C VAL A 30 -8.63 -5.40 -10.22
N ALA A 31 -9.87 -5.76 -10.53
CA ALA A 31 -10.20 -7.03 -11.17
C ALA A 31 -9.68 -7.08 -12.62
N PRO A 32 -9.54 -8.27 -13.24
CA PRO A 32 -9.18 -8.39 -14.66
C PRO A 32 -10.09 -7.61 -15.62
N SER A 33 -11.35 -7.39 -15.24
CA SER A 33 -12.31 -6.57 -15.98
C SER A 33 -12.01 -5.06 -15.94
N GLY A 34 -11.05 -4.62 -15.13
CA GLY A 34 -10.77 -3.22 -14.83
C GLY A 34 -11.63 -2.64 -13.71
N GLN A 35 -12.58 -3.41 -13.15
CA GLN A 35 -13.38 -2.96 -12.02
C GLN A 35 -12.48 -2.74 -10.80
N ALA A 36 -12.45 -1.50 -10.31
CA ALA A 36 -11.71 -1.13 -9.12
C ALA A 36 -12.57 -1.29 -7.86
N ALA A 37 -12.05 -1.97 -6.84
CA ALA A 37 -12.66 -2.04 -5.52
C ALA A 37 -12.49 -0.72 -4.75
N PRO A 38 -13.19 -0.51 -3.62
CA PRO A 38 -12.92 0.61 -2.74
C PRO A 38 -11.43 0.65 -2.30
N PRO A 39 -10.83 1.85 -2.16
CA PRO A 39 -9.47 1.96 -1.65
C PRO A 39 -9.39 1.52 -0.17
N ILE A 40 -8.24 0.97 0.21
CA ILE A 40 -7.91 0.55 1.57
C ILE A 40 -6.78 1.43 2.07
N GLN A 41 -6.99 2.14 3.18
CA GLN A 41 -5.91 2.82 3.89
C GLN A 41 -5.09 1.81 4.68
N VAL A 42 -3.80 1.71 4.37
CA VAL A 42 -2.84 0.84 5.06
C VAL A 42 -2.32 1.54 6.31
N ALA A 43 -1.88 2.78 6.18
CA ALA A 43 -1.30 3.58 7.25
C ALA A 43 -1.37 5.07 6.91
N GLU A 44 -1.41 5.91 7.94
CA GLU A 44 -0.99 7.32 7.83
C GLU A 44 0.54 7.36 7.90
N ILE A 45 1.17 8.16 7.05
CA ILE A 45 2.63 8.29 6.94
C ILE A 45 3.01 9.76 6.94
N ARG A 46 4.25 10.07 7.30
CA ARG A 46 4.79 11.42 7.09
C ARG A 46 5.06 11.62 5.59
N GLY A 47 4.53 12.72 5.01
CA GLY A 47 4.64 13.06 3.58
C GLY A 47 6.02 13.42 3.08
N GLU A 48 7.05 13.26 3.91
CA GLU A 48 8.43 13.48 3.53
C GLU A 48 8.92 12.36 2.61
N ARG A 49 9.75 12.68 1.60
CA ARG A 49 10.42 11.69 0.73
C ARG A 49 11.16 10.58 1.50
N ALA A 50 11.44 10.80 2.78
CA ALA A 50 12.10 9.87 3.69
C ALA A 50 11.26 8.61 4.01
N SER A 51 9.93 8.64 3.86
CA SER A 51 9.09 7.44 4.05
C SER A 51 9.27 6.40 2.93
N GLY A 52 9.94 6.78 1.83
CA GLY A 52 10.22 5.92 0.69
C GLY A 52 8.97 5.56 -0.10
N PHE A 53 9.13 4.77 -1.15
CA PHE A 53 8.00 4.22 -1.89
C PHE A 53 7.57 2.88 -1.28
N PRO A 54 6.26 2.66 -1.06
CA PRO A 54 5.79 1.37 -0.59
C PRO A 54 6.21 0.26 -1.55
N ARG A 55 6.51 -0.91 -0.98
CA ARG A 55 6.72 -2.16 -1.72
C ARG A 55 5.63 -3.15 -1.32
N ILE A 56 5.12 -3.90 -2.29
CA ILE A 56 4.08 -4.89 -2.04
C ILE A 56 4.40 -6.25 -2.64
N ALA A 57 3.97 -7.30 -1.95
CA ALA A 57 4.03 -8.67 -2.44
C ALA A 57 2.72 -9.39 -2.13
N ALA A 58 2.12 -10.00 -3.15
CA ALA A 58 0.95 -10.85 -2.98
C ALA A 58 1.37 -12.25 -2.52
N TYR A 59 0.61 -12.81 -1.58
CA TYR A 59 0.72 -14.20 -1.17
C TYR A 59 -0.66 -14.71 -0.75
N GLN A 60 -1.18 -15.71 -1.48
CA GLN A 60 -2.55 -16.19 -1.31
C GLN A 60 -3.57 -15.05 -1.41
N GLN A 61 -4.46 -14.90 -0.42
CA GLN A 61 -5.51 -13.86 -0.38
C GLN A 61 -5.07 -12.57 0.33
N ALA A 62 -3.77 -12.40 0.55
CA ALA A 62 -3.22 -11.25 1.26
C ALA A 62 -2.12 -10.55 0.45
N VAL A 63 -1.96 -9.27 0.73
CA VAL A 63 -0.82 -8.47 0.28
C VAL A 63 -0.03 -8.03 1.50
N TRP A 64 1.27 -8.29 1.44
CA TRP A 64 2.24 -7.75 2.38
C TRP A 64 2.70 -6.39 1.87
N VAL A 65 2.64 -5.38 2.72
CA VAL A 65 3.00 -4.00 2.41
C VAL A 65 4.12 -3.56 3.33
N SER A 66 5.24 -3.11 2.76
CA SER A 66 6.33 -2.51 3.52
C SER A 66 6.57 -1.07 3.14
N TRP A 67 6.88 -0.24 4.13
CA TRP A 67 7.25 1.17 3.96
C TRP A 67 8.28 1.57 5.02
N THR A 68 8.98 2.69 4.78
CA THR A 68 9.85 3.27 5.81
C THR A 68 9.01 4.21 6.66
N ASP A 69 8.90 3.91 7.94
CA ASP A 69 8.33 4.82 8.91
C ASP A 69 9.43 5.73 9.45
N THR A 70 9.18 7.04 9.40
CA THR A 70 10.06 8.08 9.91
C THR A 70 9.45 8.82 11.10
N ALA A 71 8.41 8.24 11.72
CA ALA A 71 7.75 8.85 12.86
C ALA A 71 8.64 8.98 14.11
N GLY A 72 9.50 7.98 14.34
CA GLY A 72 10.41 7.89 15.48
C GLY A 72 11.79 8.55 15.26
N GLU A 73 12.69 8.37 16.23
CA GLU A 73 14.05 8.94 16.19
C GLU A 73 14.93 8.36 15.07
N GLN A 74 14.66 7.11 14.67
CA GLN A 74 15.36 6.43 13.59
C GLN A 74 14.35 5.87 12.58
N PRO A 75 14.65 5.92 11.27
CA PRO A 75 13.82 5.27 10.26
C PRO A 75 13.71 3.76 10.50
N GLN A 76 12.51 3.21 10.39
CA GLN A 76 12.24 1.78 10.54
C GLN A 76 11.47 1.25 9.33
N VAL A 77 11.78 0.03 8.89
CA VAL A 77 10.95 -0.64 7.90
C VAL A 77 9.81 -1.35 8.61
N LEU A 78 8.58 -0.91 8.35
CA LEU A 78 7.38 -1.56 8.86
C LEU A 78 6.80 -2.50 7.82
N LEU A 79 6.04 -3.49 8.28
CA LEU A 79 5.35 -4.47 7.46
C LEU A 79 3.91 -4.64 7.94
N LYS A 80 2.94 -4.60 7.02
CA LYS A 80 1.53 -4.87 7.31
C LYS A 80 0.97 -5.88 6.32
N ARG A 81 0.25 -6.87 6.84
CA ARG A 81 -0.55 -7.81 6.04
C ARG A 81 -1.95 -7.25 5.85
N VAL A 82 -2.39 -7.12 4.60
CA VAL A 82 -3.70 -6.59 4.23
C VAL A 82 -4.45 -7.65 3.43
N PHE A 83 -5.67 -7.97 3.83
CA PHE A 83 -6.56 -8.83 3.04
C PHE A 83 -7.28 -7.97 2.00
N VAL A 84 -7.20 -8.40 0.74
CA VAL A 84 -7.79 -7.70 -0.41
C VAL A 84 -8.96 -8.55 -0.93
N ARG A 85 -10.19 -8.16 -0.59
CA ARG A 85 -11.40 -8.81 -1.10
C ARG A 85 -11.72 -8.29 -2.49
#